data_AF-A0A9W9PVS9-F1
#
_entry.id   AF-A0A9W9PVS9-F1
#
_cell.length_a   1.000
_cell.length_b   1.000
_cell.length_c   1.000
_cell.angle_alpha   90.00
_cell.angle_beta   90.00
_cell.angle_gamma   90.00
#
_symmetry.space_group_name_H-M   'P 1'
#
loop_
_entity.id
_entity.type
_entity.pdbx_description
1 polymer ?
#
loop_
_entity_poly.entity_id
_entity_poly.type
_entity_poly.pdbx_seq_one_letter_code
_entity_poly.pdbx_strand_id
1 'polypeptide(L)'
;MREMDALISEYRHEKKRPRESEALFMLRKVASIVKPIMRQRSWRVGALCEFYPKQRNLLGLNVNSGQKICLRLRYASDQKQFLPFEQIVDTMLHE
;
A
#
# COMPACT_ATOMS: atom_id res chain seq x y z
N MET A 1 -20.34 6.54 4.18
CA MET A 1 -20.45 5.35 5.07
C MET A 1 -19.12 5.21 5.81
N ARG A 2 -19.06 5.47 7.12
CA ARG A 2 -17.83 5.23 7.91
C ARG A 2 -17.65 3.72 8.04
N GLU A 3 -16.47 3.22 7.72
CA GLU A 3 -16.15 1.79 7.84
C GLU A 3 -16.15 1.41 9.33
N MET A 4 -16.98 0.46 9.75
CA MET A 4 -17.18 0.11 11.17
C MET A 4 -15.99 -0.62 11.82
N ASP A 5 -15.01 -1.05 11.01
CA ASP A 5 -13.84 -1.80 11.46
C ASP A 5 -12.62 -1.42 10.59
N ALA A 6 -12.11 -0.20 10.80
CA ALA A 6 -11.00 0.35 10.03
C ALA A 6 -9.67 -0.26 10.48
N LEU A 7 -9.32 -1.42 9.90
CA LEU A 7 -8.01 -2.07 10.11
C LEU A 7 -6.84 -1.25 9.54
N ILE A 8 -7.14 -0.32 8.64
CA ILE A 8 -6.21 0.68 8.11
C ILE A 8 -6.80 2.05 8.37
N SER A 9 -6.09 2.91 9.11
CA SER A 9 -6.64 4.20 9.54
C SER A 9 -6.58 5.26 8.44
N GLU A 10 -5.54 5.25 7.61
CA GLU A 10 -5.33 6.25 6.56
C GLU A 10 -4.67 5.67 5.30
N TYR A 11 -4.98 6.27 4.15
CA TYR A 11 -4.32 5.98 2.87
C TYR A 11 -3.63 7.23 2.34
N ARG A 12 -2.35 7.14 1.98
CA ARG A 12 -1.58 8.26 1.41
C ARG A 12 -0.96 7.85 0.08
N HIS A 13 -1.05 8.68 -0.93
CA HIS A 13 -0.43 8.46 -2.24
C HIS A 13 0.37 9.70 -2.67
N GLU A 14 1.26 9.53 -3.64
CA GLU A 14 2.11 10.59 -4.15
C GLU A 14 1.36 11.49 -5.13
N LYS A 15 0.66 12.51 -4.61
CA LYS A 15 -0.23 13.43 -5.37
C LYS A 15 0.38 14.10 -6.61
N LYS A 16 1.71 14.21 -6.67
CA LYS A 16 2.43 14.86 -7.79
C LYS A 16 2.86 13.88 -8.88
N ARG A 17 2.55 12.58 -8.74
CA ARG A 17 2.91 11.56 -9.72
C ARG A 17 1.81 11.36 -10.77
N PRO A 18 2.14 10.90 -11.99
CA PRO A 18 1.14 10.58 -13.00
C PRO A 18 0.12 9.57 -12.47
N ARG A 19 -1.15 9.66 -12.86
CA ARG A 19 -2.18 8.67 -12.45
C ARG A 19 -2.31 8.53 -10.92
N GLU A 20 -2.22 9.62 -10.18
CA GLU A 20 -2.27 9.60 -8.70
C GLU A 20 -3.56 8.98 -8.15
N SER A 21 -4.70 9.24 -8.81
CA SER A 21 -5.99 8.76 -8.33
C SER A 21 -6.10 7.24 -8.45
N GLU A 22 -5.46 6.65 -9.48
CA GLU A 22 -5.33 5.20 -9.64
C GLU A 22 -4.42 4.59 -8.58
N ALA A 23 -3.38 5.30 -8.13
CA ALA A 23 -2.53 4.85 -7.03
C ALA A 23 -3.31 4.77 -5.72
N LEU A 24 -4.13 5.78 -5.41
CA LEU A 24 -5.02 5.73 -4.25
C LEU A 24 -6.02 4.57 -4.34
N PHE A 25 -6.62 4.38 -5.52
CA PHE A 25 -7.52 3.25 -5.76
C PHE A 25 -6.82 1.90 -5.54
N MET A 26 -5.59 1.76 -6.02
CA MET A 26 -4.78 0.56 -5.86
C MET A 26 -4.50 0.25 -4.38
N LEU A 27 -4.12 1.22 -3.56
CA LEU A 27 -3.93 1.02 -2.12
C LEU A 27 -5.22 0.53 -1.43
N ARG A 28 -6.36 1.13 -1.77
CA ARG A 28 -7.67 0.70 -1.24
C ARG A 28 -8.04 -0.71 -1.68
N LYS A 29 -7.73 -1.06 -2.93
CA LYS A 29 -7.97 -2.40 -3.47
C LYS A 29 -7.08 -3.44 -2.77
N VAL A 30 -5.78 -3.16 -2.60
CA VAL A 30 -4.86 -4.01 -1.82
C VAL A 30 -5.41 -4.24 -0.42
N ALA A 31 -5.80 -3.17 0.28
CA ALA A 31 -6.39 -3.25 1.60
C ALA A 31 -7.66 -4.13 1.65
N SER A 32 -8.54 -4.04 0.64
CA SER A 32 -9.73 -4.89 0.57
C SER A 32 -9.41 -6.39 0.51
N ILE A 33 -8.32 -6.76 -0.16
CA ILE A 33 -7.88 -8.15 -0.32
C ILE A 33 -7.23 -8.68 0.98
N VAL A 34 -6.43 -7.88 1.67
CA VAL A 34 -5.70 -8.34 2.87
C VAL A 34 -6.52 -8.22 4.16
N LYS A 35 -7.63 -7.49 4.17
CA LYS A 35 -8.51 -7.32 5.34
C LYS A 35 -8.89 -8.64 6.04
N PRO A 36 -9.28 -9.73 5.35
CA PRO A 36 -9.61 -11.00 6.00
C PRO A 36 -8.46 -11.56 6.85
N ILE A 37 -7.24 -11.62 6.32
CA ILE A 37 -6.07 -12.11 7.08
C ILE A 37 -5.68 -11.13 8.19
N MET A 38 -5.81 -9.82 7.97
CA MET A 38 -5.59 -8.82 9.02
C MET A 38 -6.53 -9.05 10.21
N ARG A 39 -7.83 -9.30 9.98
CA ARG A 39 -8.78 -9.63 11.06
C ARG A 39 -8.40 -10.89 11.78
N GLN A 40 -8.09 -11.95 11.04
CA GLN A 40 -7.74 -13.26 11.60
C GLN A 40 -6.49 -13.18 12.49
N ARG A 41 -5.53 -12.32 12.14
CA ARG A 41 -4.26 -12.15 12.85
C ARG A 41 -4.22 -10.93 13.77
N SER A 42 -5.35 -10.23 13.94
CA SER A 42 -5.44 -8.98 14.72
C SER A 42 -4.46 -7.90 14.29
N TRP A 43 -4.09 -7.86 12.99
CA TRP A 43 -3.20 -6.84 12.45
C TRP A 43 -3.95 -5.52 12.22
N ARG A 44 -3.25 -4.43 12.49
CA ARG A 44 -3.72 -3.07 12.26
C ARG A 44 -2.61 -2.24 11.65
N VAL A 45 -2.98 -1.35 10.73
CA VAL A 45 -2.06 -0.42 10.08
C VAL A 45 -2.53 1.01 10.32
N GLY A 46 -1.62 1.87 10.78
CA GLY A 46 -1.91 3.29 10.91
C GLY A 46 -2.12 3.93 9.55
N ALA A 47 -1.05 4.01 8.75
CA ALA A 47 -1.09 4.56 7.40
C ALA A 47 -0.56 3.58 6.36
N LEU A 48 -1.37 3.29 5.33
CA LEU A 48 -0.93 2.59 4.13
C LEU A 48 -0.57 3.62 3.05
N CYS A 49 0.70 3.69 2.69
CA CYS A 49 1.26 4.75 1.85
C CYS A 49 1.79 4.19 0.53
N GLU A 50 1.68 4.95 -0.54
CA GLU A 50 2.59 4.84 -1.69
C GLU A 50 3.94 5.47 -1.32
N PHE A 51 5.03 4.88 -1.83
CA PHE A 51 6.30 5.57 -1.95
C PHE A 51 7.01 5.26 -3.27
N TYR A 52 8.08 5.99 -3.55
CA TYR A 52 8.91 5.75 -4.74
C TYR A 52 10.38 6.07 -4.43
N PRO A 53 11.07 5.19 -3.70
CA PRO A 53 12.45 5.41 -3.28
C PRO A 53 13.42 5.37 -4.48
N LYS A 54 14.61 5.96 -4.33
CA LYS A 54 15.69 5.87 -5.34
C LYS A 54 16.20 4.43 -5.51
N GLN A 55 16.22 3.67 -4.41
CA GLN A 55 16.60 2.27 -4.42
C GLN A 55 15.58 1.43 -5.20
N ARG A 56 16.04 0.80 -6.29
CA ARG A 56 15.16 0.14 -7.27
C ARG A 56 14.51 -1.14 -6.74
N ASN A 57 15.21 -1.89 -5.89
CA ASN A 57 14.74 -3.16 -5.33
C ASN A 57 13.94 -3.00 -4.03
N LEU A 58 13.75 -1.78 -3.53
CA LEU A 58 12.91 -1.53 -2.36
C LEU A 58 11.44 -1.45 -2.78
N LEU A 59 10.68 -2.50 -2.46
CA LEU A 59 9.27 -2.66 -2.83
C LEU A 59 8.30 -2.33 -1.70
N GLY A 60 8.68 -2.64 -0.45
CA GLY A 60 7.89 -2.39 0.75
C GLY A 60 8.74 -1.80 1.87
N LEU A 61 8.08 -1.23 2.88
CA LEU A 61 8.70 -0.80 4.12
C LEU A 61 7.67 -0.74 5.25
N ASN A 62 7.82 -1.58 6.26
CA ASN A 62 7.09 -1.49 7.52
C ASN A 62 7.85 -0.61 8.54
N VAL A 63 7.23 0.49 8.95
CA VAL A 63 7.75 1.40 9.98
C VAL A 63 7.00 1.13 11.29
N ASN A 64 7.76 0.84 12.35
CA ASN A 64 7.27 0.66 13.72
C ASN A 64 6.11 -0.35 13.81
N SER A 65 6.31 -1.55 13.25
CA SER A 65 5.39 -2.69 13.38
C SER A 65 3.93 -2.37 13.03
N GLY A 66 3.72 -1.75 11.87
CA GLY A 66 2.39 -1.41 11.33
C GLY A 66 1.95 0.03 11.58
N GLN A 67 2.75 0.88 12.26
CA GLN A 67 2.41 2.31 12.35
C GLN A 67 2.26 2.92 10.96
N LYS A 68 3.14 2.56 10.02
CA LYS A 68 3.06 2.95 8.62
C LYS A 68 3.68 1.89 7.74
N ILE A 69 2.94 1.45 6.72
CA ILE A 69 3.45 0.59 5.66
C ILE A 69 3.52 1.41 4.38
N CYS A 70 4.67 1.39 3.71
CA CYS A 70 4.86 2.03 2.41
C CYS A 70 5.02 0.96 1.33
N LEU A 71 4.27 1.07 0.24
CA LEU A 71 4.35 0.17 -0.90
C LEU A 71 4.80 0.94 -2.15
N ARG A 72 5.70 0.32 -2.92
CA ARG A 72 6.06 0.79 -4.25
C ARG A 72 4.96 0.29 -5.18
N LEU A 73 4.21 1.22 -5.75
CA LEU A 73 3.15 0.87 -6.69
C LEU A 73 3.65 0.84 -8.13
N ARG A 74 4.78 1.51 -8.43
CA ARG A 74 5.25 1.82 -9.79
C ARG A 74 6.60 1.22 -10.07
N TYR A 75 6.83 0.82 -11.33
CA TYR A 75 8.14 0.39 -11.79
C TYR A 75 9.18 1.47 -11.54
N ALA A 76 10.38 1.08 -11.08
CA ALA A 76 11.46 2.04 -10.80
C ALA A 76 11.99 2.73 -12.07
N SER A 77 11.81 2.11 -13.24
CA SER A 77 12.19 2.62 -14.57
C SER A 77 11.13 3.53 -15.20
N ASP A 78 9.85 3.37 -14.85
CA ASP A 78 8.76 4.17 -15.41
C ASP A 78 7.68 4.43 -14.36
N GLN A 79 7.56 5.70 -13.95
CA GLN A 79 6.58 6.15 -12.97
C GLN A 79 5.13 6.14 -13.49
N LYS A 80 4.92 6.03 -14.81
CA LYS A 80 3.57 5.94 -15.39
C LYS A 80 3.01 4.52 -15.35
N GLN A 81 3.87 3.51 -15.18
CA GLN A 81 3.51 2.10 -15.17
C GLN A 81 3.46 1.56 -13.74
N PHE A 82 2.32 0.98 -13.37
CA PHE A 82 2.15 0.28 -12.10
C PHE A 82 2.73 -1.13 -12.18
N LEU A 83 3.23 -1.63 -11.05
CA LEU A 83 3.55 -3.05 -10.88
C LEU A 83 2.27 -3.89 -11.00
N PRO A 84 2.38 -5.19 -11.33
CA PRO A 84 1.26 -6.13 -11.25
C PRO A 84 0.60 -6.05 -9.87
N PHE A 85 -0.73 -6.09 -9.85
CA PHE A 85 -1.49 -5.93 -8.61
C PHE A 85 -1.14 -7.01 -7.59
N GLU A 86 -0.95 -8.23 -8.05
CA GLU A 86 -0.58 -9.41 -7.27
C GLU A 86 0.76 -9.18 -6.55
N GLN A 87 1.77 -8.64 -7.26
CA GLN A 87 3.07 -8.32 -6.67
C GLN A 87 2.96 -7.27 -5.55
N ILE A 88 2.07 -6.30 -5.68
CA ILE A 88 1.83 -5.28 -4.66
C ILE A 88 1.12 -5.90 -3.45
N VAL A 89 0.17 -6.81 -3.67
CA VAL A 89 -0.49 -7.57 -2.60
C VAL A 89 0.52 -8.46 -1.87
N ASP A 90 1.39 -9.18 -2.58
CA ASP A 90 2.44 -10.01 -1.99
C ASP A 90 3.39 -9.17 -1.13
N THR A 91 3.77 -7.99 -1.62
CA THR A 91 4.58 -7.05 -0.85
C THR A 91 3.82 -6.60 0.42
N MET A 92 2.53 -6.27 0.32
CA MET A 92 1.72 -5.90 1.49
C MET A 92 1.59 -7.03 2.53
N LEU A 93 1.55 -8.29 2.09
CA LEU A 93 1.47 -9.44 2.99
C LEU A 93 2.82 -9.77 3.63
N HIS A 94 3.93 -9.40 2.98
CA HIS A 94 5.28 -9.52 3.52
C HIS A 94 5.56 -8.49 4.62
N GLU A 95 5.18 -7.24 4.38
CA GLU A 95 5.33 -6.13 5.34
C GLU A 95 4.40 -6.26 6.56
#